data_AF-A0A3A4Q1A8-F1
#
_entry.id   AF-A0A3A4Q1A8-F1
#
_cell.length_a   1.000
_cell.length_b   1.000
_cell.length_c   1.000
_cell.angle_alpha   90.00
_cell.angle_beta   90.00
_cell.angle_gamma   90.00
#
_symmetry.space_group_name_H-M   'P 1'
#
loop_
_entity.id
_entity.type
_entity.pdbx_description
1 polymer ?
#
loop_
_entity_poly.entity_id
_entity_poly.type
_entity_poly.pdbx_seq_one_letter_code
_entity_poly.pdbx_strand_id
1 'polypeptide(L)'
;MTKVIRVVGWIAAISSLALFGRPAAGQCEQRLLASDARVRAEFGASVSVRGDSAVIGATETGRGPGAAYVFRQNGFDWIEEAKLSASDGATGDLFGCAVAMGDDVVVVGARWNYASVAGAGAAYVFRFDGREWNEEAKLTASDPVVDLRFGASVAIDGDVVVVGVGNPDREFIGAAYAFRFDGRKWTQEAKLQASDGEPNDDFGQHVFLDGDRLAISAHSKDVVGPQSGAVYYFEHDGQLWRERQRIWSEHTQPYDRFGDELSFVGDVMIVTDYHSRPRISVFRFDGQRWHEEASLAVSDPNVRLNGGVAIYGDHAAVGVPEMRIGYPQGAGAAFLFRYDGEGWRELAMLPNPEPYSYDYFGSALAMNGGRLFVGVENDTVSWNGSPFDPGSTFVYELDACFCSGEEKLRPPRCRMGNRGTVLAVKVKKSVPGASFLIELSSGESSQGVVNDRGVGKVKFRGISRGAGEAVATWGCLEKASQRRAYDCP
;
A
#
# COMPACT_ATOMS: atom_id res chain seq x y z
N MET A 1 3.88 35.25 65.53
CA MET A 1 2.80 35.73 64.63
C MET A 1 3.46 36.43 63.46
N THR A 2 3.59 35.75 62.31
CA THR A 2 4.17 36.36 61.12
C THR A 2 3.26 36.01 59.95
N LYS A 3 2.37 36.96 59.62
CA LYS A 3 1.42 36.87 58.51
C LYS A 3 2.19 37.12 57.21
N VAL A 4 2.21 36.12 56.33
CA VAL A 4 2.63 36.24 54.94
C VAL A 4 1.47 36.87 54.16
N ILE A 5 1.71 38.06 53.60
CA ILE A 5 0.81 38.71 52.63
C ILE A 5 1.23 38.22 51.24
N ARG A 6 0.35 37.47 50.57
CA ARG A 6 0.48 37.11 49.16
C ARG A 6 0.09 38.32 48.31
N VAL A 7 1.04 38.82 47.51
CA VAL A 7 0.74 39.70 46.37
C VAL A 7 0.59 38.80 45.15
N VAL A 8 -0.60 38.85 44.55
CA VAL A 8 -0.97 38.15 43.32
C VAL A 8 -0.45 38.97 42.14
N GLY A 9 0.48 38.40 41.37
CA GLY A 9 0.93 38.94 40.09
C GLY A 9 0.36 38.10 38.95
N TRP A 10 -0.45 38.72 38.10
CA TRP A 10 -0.87 38.18 36.81
C TRP A 10 0.27 38.33 35.79
N ILE A 11 0.66 37.23 35.15
CA ILE A 11 1.32 37.25 33.84
C ILE A 11 0.56 36.24 32.97
N ALA A 12 -0.02 36.75 31.88
CA ALA A 12 -0.61 35.97 30.81
C ALA A 12 0.44 35.61 29.75
N ALA A 13 0.07 34.60 28.93
CA ALA A 13 0.79 34.02 27.79
C ALA A 13 1.85 32.96 28.18
N ILE A 14 2.01 31.83 27.51
CA ILE A 14 1.99 31.62 26.05
C ILE A 14 1.48 30.19 25.73
N SER A 15 0.77 30.11 24.60
CA SER A 15 0.42 28.93 23.81
C SER A 15 1.32 27.71 24.00
N SER A 16 0.70 26.55 24.22
CA SER A 16 1.30 25.24 23.99
C SER A 16 1.65 25.10 22.51
N LEU A 17 2.87 25.53 22.16
CA LEU A 17 3.57 25.05 20.98
C LEU A 17 3.69 23.53 21.14
N ALA A 18 2.94 22.77 20.34
CA ALA A 18 3.30 21.39 20.10
C ALA A 18 4.70 21.43 19.46
N LEU A 19 5.72 21.09 20.24
CA LEU A 19 6.99 20.72 19.64
C LEU A 19 6.67 19.51 18.76
N PHE A 20 6.83 19.67 17.45
CA PHE A 20 6.96 18.58 16.50
C PHE A 20 8.16 17.75 16.95
N GLY A 21 7.90 16.78 17.81
CA GLY A 21 8.86 15.77 18.19
C GLY A 21 9.14 14.97 16.93
N ARG A 22 10.41 15.00 16.48
CA ARG A 22 10.94 14.03 15.52
C ARG A 22 10.44 12.63 15.90
N PRO A 23 10.04 11.78 14.94
CA PRO A 23 9.81 10.38 15.26
C PRO A 23 11.06 9.84 15.97
N ALA A 24 10.83 9.05 17.02
CA ALA A 24 11.90 8.38 17.71
C ALA A 24 12.52 7.37 16.73
N ALA A 25 13.53 7.80 15.97
CA ALA A 25 14.83 7.18 16.06
C ALA A 25 14.79 5.62 16.03
N GLY A 26 14.14 5.01 15.03
CA GLY A 26 13.94 3.55 14.94
C GLY A 26 12.53 3.07 14.56
N GLN A 27 11.54 3.95 14.40
CA GLN A 27 10.24 3.57 13.85
C GLN A 27 10.26 3.69 12.33
N CYS A 28 10.31 2.55 11.65
CA CYS A 28 10.09 2.44 10.20
C CYS A 28 8.59 2.23 9.88
N GLU A 29 7.74 2.48 10.87
CA GLU A 29 6.31 2.21 10.89
C GLU A 29 5.59 3.43 11.48
N GLN A 30 4.51 3.87 10.82
CA GLN A 30 3.57 4.85 11.35
C GLN A 30 2.16 4.26 11.33
N ARG A 31 1.41 4.38 12.44
CA ARG A 31 -0.02 4.06 12.49
C ARG A 31 -0.85 5.31 12.19
N LEU A 32 -1.75 5.21 11.22
CA LEU A 32 -2.68 6.25 10.81
C LEU A 32 -4.06 5.95 11.39
N LEU A 33 -4.69 6.99 11.90
CA LEU A 33 -6.04 6.98 12.45
C LEU A 33 -6.79 8.17 11.86
N ALA A 34 -8.09 8.01 11.62
CA ALA A 34 -8.97 9.13 11.32
C ALA A 34 -8.99 10.13 12.49
N SER A 35 -8.89 11.42 12.18
CA SER A 35 -8.91 12.52 13.16
C SER A 35 -10.20 12.58 13.98
N ASP A 36 -11.30 12.06 13.42
CA ASP A 36 -12.60 11.94 14.07
C ASP A 36 -13.03 10.48 14.30
N ALA A 37 -12.05 9.58 14.47
CA ALA A 37 -12.21 8.14 14.71
C ALA A 37 -13.37 7.80 15.66
N ARG A 38 -14.19 6.82 15.25
CA ARG A 38 -15.38 6.34 15.98
C ARG A 38 -15.32 4.83 16.15
N VAL A 39 -16.06 4.32 17.12
CA VAL A 39 -16.22 2.86 17.32
C VAL A 39 -16.82 2.23 16.07
N ARG A 40 -16.13 1.22 15.51
CA ARG A 40 -16.49 0.51 14.28
C ARG A 40 -16.64 1.45 13.09
N ALA A 41 -15.70 2.40 12.95
CA ALA A 41 -15.61 3.22 11.75
C ALA A 41 -15.09 2.41 10.56
N GLU A 42 -14.41 1.29 10.82
CA GLU A 42 -13.83 0.41 9.80
C GLU A 42 -12.78 1.15 8.96
N PHE A 43 -12.05 2.09 9.57
CA PHE A 43 -10.96 2.80 8.91
C PHE A 43 -9.85 1.82 8.52
N GLY A 44 -9.37 1.89 7.28
CA GLY A 44 -8.45 0.90 6.73
C GLY A 44 -9.14 -0.24 5.99
N ALA A 45 -10.47 -0.21 5.82
CA ALA A 45 -11.21 -1.17 5.00
C ALA A 45 -10.77 -1.16 3.52
N SER A 46 -10.30 -0.02 3.02
CA SER A 46 -9.68 0.10 1.71
C SER A 46 -8.57 1.14 1.73
N VAL A 47 -7.52 0.93 0.93
CA VAL A 47 -6.36 1.83 0.88
C VAL A 47 -5.87 1.97 -0.55
N SER A 48 -5.53 3.20 -0.95
CA SER A 48 -4.84 3.47 -2.22
C SER A 48 -3.78 4.56 -1.99
N VAL A 49 -2.66 4.47 -2.69
CA VAL A 49 -1.52 5.39 -2.52
C VAL A 49 -0.93 5.76 -3.87
N ARG A 50 -0.63 7.06 -4.05
CA ARG A 50 0.08 7.56 -5.22
C ARG A 50 1.01 8.71 -4.81
N GLY A 51 2.29 8.54 -5.11
CA GLY A 51 3.30 9.55 -4.81
C GLY A 51 3.38 9.84 -3.30
N ASP A 52 3.09 11.08 -2.91
CA ASP A 52 3.09 11.55 -1.53
C ASP A 52 1.69 11.60 -0.90
N SER A 53 0.68 11.04 -1.55
CA SER A 53 -0.70 10.98 -1.07
C SER A 53 -1.20 9.56 -0.92
N ALA A 54 -2.06 9.36 0.07
CA ALA A 54 -2.81 8.14 0.28
C ALA A 54 -4.28 8.47 0.57
N VAL A 55 -5.19 7.60 0.16
CA VAL A 55 -6.59 7.63 0.57
C VAL A 55 -6.93 6.35 1.31
N ILE A 56 -7.62 6.49 2.43
CA ILE A 56 -8.04 5.38 3.29
C ILE A 56 -9.55 5.45 3.48
N GLY A 57 -10.24 4.36 3.17
CA GLY A 57 -11.68 4.23 3.34
C GLY A 57 -12.07 3.84 4.77
N ALA A 58 -13.26 4.28 5.19
CA ALA A 58 -13.91 3.91 6.44
C ALA A 58 -15.42 3.74 6.18
N THR A 59 -15.91 2.51 6.19
CA THR A 59 -17.28 2.20 5.76
C THR A 59 -18.37 2.57 6.77
N GLU A 60 -18.02 2.71 8.06
CA GLU A 60 -18.96 2.99 9.16
C GLU A 60 -20.22 2.10 9.13
N THR A 61 -20.08 0.80 8.85
CA THR A 61 -21.20 -0.10 8.55
C THR A 61 -22.33 -0.02 9.61
N GLY A 62 -23.53 0.35 9.15
CA GLY A 62 -24.73 0.46 9.99
C GLY A 62 -24.75 1.66 10.95
N ARG A 63 -23.78 2.58 10.87
CA ARG A 63 -23.66 3.74 11.77
C ARG A 63 -23.66 5.08 11.04
N GLY A 64 -23.14 5.11 9.82
CA GLY A 64 -23.06 6.31 9.02
C GLY A 64 -23.06 6.01 7.52
N PRO A 65 -22.92 7.05 6.69
CA PRO A 65 -22.76 6.88 5.25
C PRO A 65 -21.40 6.28 4.88
N GLY A 66 -20.43 6.34 5.79
CA GLY A 66 -19.02 6.06 5.52
C GLY A 66 -18.26 7.32 5.11
N ALA A 67 -16.94 7.22 5.02
CA ALA A 67 -16.02 8.30 4.69
C ALA A 67 -14.76 7.77 3.99
N ALA A 68 -14.00 8.67 3.38
CA ALA A 68 -12.63 8.39 2.97
C ALA A 68 -11.73 9.54 3.43
N TYR A 69 -10.50 9.24 3.81
CA TYR A 69 -9.57 10.22 4.39
C TYR A 69 -8.33 10.30 3.51
N VAL A 70 -7.98 11.51 3.09
CA VAL A 70 -6.76 11.77 2.32
C VAL A 70 -5.65 12.11 3.30
N PHE A 71 -4.53 11.41 3.19
CA PHE A 71 -3.30 11.68 3.92
C PHE A 71 -2.23 12.18 2.95
N ARG A 72 -1.47 13.18 3.37
CA ARG A 72 -0.29 13.69 2.66
C ARG A 72 0.96 13.44 3.49
N GLN A 73 2.01 13.00 2.83
CA GLN A 73 3.32 12.91 3.44
C GLN A 73 3.91 14.31 3.66
N ASN A 74 4.34 14.57 4.90
CA ASN A 74 5.08 15.76 5.28
C ASN A 74 6.36 15.34 6.01
N GLY A 75 7.46 15.26 5.26
CA GLY A 75 8.70 14.68 5.77
C GLY A 75 8.55 13.16 5.97
N PHE A 76 8.64 12.69 7.21
CA PHE A 76 8.45 11.27 7.56
C PHE A 76 7.05 10.94 8.04
N ASP A 77 6.24 11.96 8.33
CA ASP A 77 4.92 11.77 8.90
C ASP A 77 3.87 11.87 7.79
N TRP A 78 2.90 10.98 7.82
CA TRP A 78 1.66 11.09 7.08
C TRP A 78 0.64 11.85 7.93
N ILE A 79 0.10 12.92 7.37
CA ILE A 79 -0.83 13.83 8.04
C ILE A 79 -2.15 13.80 7.28
N GLU A 80 -3.26 13.67 8.00
CA GLU A 80 -4.59 13.79 7.42
C GLU A 80 -4.76 15.20 6.81
N GLU A 81 -4.97 15.25 5.50
CA GLU A 81 -5.17 16.46 4.71
C GLU A 81 -6.67 16.78 4.58
N ALA A 82 -7.51 15.77 4.39
CA ALA A 82 -8.95 15.96 4.20
C ALA A 82 -9.77 14.72 4.57
N LYS A 83 -11.04 14.96 4.91
CA LYS A 83 -12.10 13.95 4.96
C LYS A 83 -13.05 14.18 3.79
N LEU A 84 -13.25 13.15 2.98
CA LEU A 84 -14.16 13.10 1.85
C LEU A 84 -15.49 12.48 2.30
N SER A 85 -16.60 13.05 1.85
CA SER A 85 -17.95 12.59 2.15
C SER A 85 -18.84 12.80 0.93
N ALA A 86 -19.68 11.83 0.62
CA ALA A 86 -20.66 11.96 -0.46
C ALA A 86 -21.68 13.06 -0.13
N SER A 87 -21.97 13.92 -1.11
CA SER A 87 -22.92 15.03 -1.01
C SER A 87 -24.34 14.58 -0.67
N ASP A 88 -24.71 13.36 -1.05
CA ASP A 88 -26.00 12.72 -0.75
C ASP A 88 -25.85 11.44 0.10
N GLY A 89 -24.73 11.31 0.82
CA GLY A 89 -24.44 10.13 1.63
C GLY A 89 -25.51 9.83 2.68
N ALA A 90 -26.01 8.59 2.68
CA ALA A 90 -26.98 8.09 3.65
C ALA A 90 -26.44 6.89 4.43
N THR A 91 -26.94 6.68 5.66
CA THR A 91 -26.52 5.56 6.51
C THR A 91 -26.67 4.22 5.78
N GLY A 92 -25.58 3.46 5.72
CA GLY A 92 -25.57 2.14 5.08
C GLY A 92 -25.15 2.15 3.61
N ASP A 93 -24.87 3.32 3.02
CA ASP A 93 -24.34 3.42 1.63
C ASP A 93 -22.96 2.76 1.47
N LEU A 94 -22.22 2.62 2.57
CA LEU A 94 -20.85 2.10 2.64
C LEU A 94 -19.87 2.89 1.76
N PHE A 95 -19.98 4.21 1.78
CA PHE A 95 -18.98 5.08 1.18
C PHE A 95 -17.62 4.80 1.81
N GLY A 96 -16.58 4.65 0.97
CA GLY A 96 -15.24 4.27 1.44
C GLY A 96 -15.00 2.76 1.43
N CYS A 97 -15.93 1.93 0.92
CA CYS A 97 -15.69 0.50 0.78
C CYS A 97 -14.64 0.15 -0.28
N ALA A 98 -14.43 1.04 -1.24
CA ALA A 98 -13.37 0.95 -2.22
C ALA A 98 -12.86 2.36 -2.51
N VAL A 99 -11.54 2.51 -2.64
CA VAL A 99 -10.90 3.79 -2.93
C VAL A 99 -9.82 3.60 -3.99
N ALA A 100 -9.69 4.57 -4.89
CA ALA A 100 -8.60 4.62 -5.86
C ALA A 100 -8.11 6.07 -6.02
N MET A 101 -6.80 6.24 -6.19
CA MET A 101 -6.16 7.56 -6.23
C MET A 101 -5.30 7.74 -7.50
N GLY A 102 -5.65 8.75 -8.29
CA GLY A 102 -4.82 9.35 -9.32
C GLY A 102 -4.00 10.53 -8.77
N ASP A 103 -3.40 11.34 -9.64
CA ASP A 103 -2.52 12.44 -9.20
C ASP A 103 -3.28 13.55 -8.45
N ASP A 104 -4.43 13.96 -8.98
CA ASP A 104 -5.31 15.00 -8.43
C ASP A 104 -6.76 14.54 -8.25
N VAL A 105 -7.03 13.25 -8.46
CA VAL A 105 -8.37 12.66 -8.42
C VAL A 105 -8.42 11.49 -7.46
N VAL A 106 -9.48 11.44 -6.65
CA VAL A 106 -9.82 10.29 -5.80
C VAL A 106 -11.20 9.78 -6.19
N VAL A 107 -11.32 8.47 -6.35
CA VAL A 107 -12.60 7.80 -6.56
C VAL A 107 -12.96 7.01 -5.32
N VAL A 108 -14.19 7.17 -4.84
CA VAL A 108 -14.70 6.46 -3.66
C VAL A 108 -15.99 5.73 -4.00
N GLY A 109 -16.00 4.42 -3.77
CA GLY A 109 -17.18 3.58 -3.94
C GLY A 109 -18.15 3.69 -2.77
N ALA A 110 -19.45 3.60 -3.08
CA ALA A 110 -20.56 3.51 -2.15
C ALA A 110 -21.54 2.44 -2.66
N ARG A 111 -21.16 1.17 -2.49
CA ARG A 111 -21.82 0.03 -3.13
C ARG A 111 -23.29 -0.16 -2.75
N TRP A 112 -23.79 0.51 -1.72
CA TRP A 112 -25.17 0.39 -1.31
C TRP A 112 -25.97 1.68 -1.44
N ASN A 113 -25.47 2.69 -2.16
CA ASN A 113 -26.23 3.93 -2.34
C ASN A 113 -27.63 3.68 -2.96
N TYR A 114 -28.66 4.24 -2.32
CA TYR A 114 -30.08 4.02 -2.63
C TYR A 114 -30.74 5.17 -3.42
N ALA A 115 -29.98 6.16 -3.90
CA ALA A 115 -30.55 7.45 -4.33
C ALA A 115 -31.47 7.39 -5.57
N SER A 116 -31.22 6.48 -6.52
CA SER A 116 -31.99 6.39 -7.78
C SER A 116 -32.74 5.07 -7.93
N VAL A 117 -32.06 3.95 -7.64
CA VAL A 117 -32.59 2.60 -7.60
C VAL A 117 -32.04 1.96 -6.32
N ALA A 118 -32.89 1.24 -5.59
CA ALA A 118 -32.52 0.70 -4.28
C ALA A 118 -31.28 -0.22 -4.39
N GLY A 119 -30.22 0.09 -3.64
CA GLY A 119 -29.00 -0.71 -3.62
C GLY A 119 -28.22 -0.76 -4.93
N ALA A 120 -28.55 0.11 -5.90
CA ALA A 120 -27.85 0.11 -7.19
C ALA A 120 -26.38 0.53 -7.05
N GLY A 121 -26.06 1.31 -6.02
CA GLY A 121 -24.70 1.76 -5.72
C GLY A 121 -24.26 2.96 -6.56
N ALA A 122 -23.16 3.57 -6.15
CA ALA A 122 -22.55 4.72 -6.80
C ALA A 122 -21.02 4.74 -6.58
N ALA A 123 -20.31 5.52 -7.39
CA ALA A 123 -18.94 5.94 -7.11
C ALA A 123 -18.85 7.47 -7.22
N TYR A 124 -18.05 8.09 -6.36
CA TYR A 124 -17.91 9.54 -6.29
C TYR A 124 -16.48 9.92 -6.66
N VAL A 125 -16.35 10.91 -7.53
CA VAL A 125 -15.06 11.44 -7.98
C VAL A 125 -14.81 12.76 -7.25
N PHE A 126 -13.70 12.84 -6.53
CA PHE A 126 -13.21 14.04 -5.88
C PHE A 126 -11.99 14.55 -6.64
N ARG A 127 -11.91 15.85 -6.90
CA ARG A 127 -10.74 16.49 -7.51
C ARG A 127 -10.14 17.51 -6.56
N PHE A 128 -8.82 17.52 -6.48
CA PHE A 128 -8.07 18.55 -5.79
C PHE A 128 -7.88 19.77 -6.68
N ASP A 129 -8.35 20.94 -6.25
CA ASP A 129 -8.26 22.19 -7.03
C ASP A 129 -6.98 23.01 -6.75
N GLY A 130 -6.04 22.44 -6.00
CA GLY A 130 -4.85 23.11 -5.49
C GLY A 130 -5.01 23.67 -4.08
N ARG A 131 -6.22 23.63 -3.51
CA ARG A 131 -6.52 24.08 -2.16
C ARG A 131 -7.35 23.07 -1.37
N GLU A 132 -8.39 22.51 -1.97
CA GLU A 132 -9.30 21.59 -1.30
C GLU A 132 -9.77 20.47 -2.25
N TRP A 133 -10.23 19.37 -1.64
CA TRP A 133 -10.83 18.26 -2.35
C TRP A 133 -12.33 18.53 -2.52
N ASN A 134 -12.79 18.60 -3.76
CA ASN A 134 -14.19 18.86 -4.10
C ASN A 134 -14.81 17.65 -4.78
N GLU A 135 -16.05 17.30 -4.43
CA GLU A 135 -16.82 16.32 -5.19
C GLU A 135 -17.10 16.88 -6.59
N GLU A 136 -16.47 16.28 -7.60
CA GLU A 136 -16.59 16.67 -9.01
C GLU A 136 -17.75 15.97 -9.70
N ALA A 137 -17.97 14.69 -9.39
CA ALA A 137 -19.01 13.88 -10.03
C ALA A 137 -19.49 12.72 -9.17
N LYS A 138 -20.75 12.34 -9.40
CA LYS A 138 -21.33 11.05 -9.00
C LYS A 138 -21.49 10.18 -10.24
N LEU A 139 -20.84 9.02 -10.25
CA LEU A 139 -20.91 8.01 -11.29
C LEU A 139 -21.94 6.94 -10.89
N THR A 140 -22.80 6.58 -11.82
CA THR A 140 -23.79 5.51 -11.69
C THR A 140 -23.82 4.69 -12.96
N ALA A 141 -24.17 3.39 -12.85
CA ALA A 141 -24.40 2.55 -14.03
C ALA A 141 -25.47 3.16 -14.96
N SER A 142 -25.28 3.03 -16.27
CA SER A 142 -26.27 3.46 -17.28
C SER A 142 -27.59 2.67 -17.24
N ASP A 143 -27.55 1.47 -16.66
CA ASP A 143 -28.61 0.47 -16.61
C ASP A 143 -28.78 -0.06 -15.17
N PRO A 144 -29.13 0.81 -14.21
CA PRO A 144 -29.20 0.44 -12.80
C PRO A 144 -30.35 -0.56 -12.55
N VAL A 145 -30.07 -1.58 -11.76
CA VAL A 145 -31.08 -2.51 -11.22
C VAL A 145 -30.97 -2.55 -9.69
N VAL A 146 -31.98 -3.13 -9.05
CA VAL A 146 -32.01 -3.28 -7.59
C VAL A 146 -30.80 -4.12 -7.16
N ASP A 147 -30.13 -3.68 -6.11
CA ASP A 147 -28.98 -4.36 -5.50
C ASP A 147 -27.82 -4.64 -6.47
N LEU A 148 -27.68 -3.82 -7.52
CA LEU A 148 -26.57 -3.91 -8.49
C LEU A 148 -25.20 -3.76 -7.83
N ARG A 149 -25.08 -3.02 -6.73
CA ARG A 149 -23.83 -2.79 -5.99
C ARG A 149 -22.69 -2.15 -6.80
N PHE A 150 -23.02 -1.23 -7.70
CA PHE A 150 -22.04 -0.40 -8.40
C PHE A 150 -21.16 0.37 -7.39
N GLY A 151 -19.85 0.38 -7.61
CA GLY A 151 -18.89 0.96 -6.66
C GLY A 151 -18.34 -0.05 -5.64
N ALA A 152 -18.55 -1.35 -5.85
CA ALA A 152 -17.95 -2.40 -5.03
C ALA A 152 -16.42 -2.44 -5.17
N SER A 153 -15.90 -2.12 -6.34
CA SER A 153 -14.48 -1.87 -6.60
C SER A 153 -14.33 -0.68 -7.55
N VAL A 154 -13.22 0.05 -7.42
CA VAL A 154 -12.92 1.23 -8.25
C VAL A 154 -11.44 1.23 -8.61
N ALA A 155 -11.13 1.69 -9.81
CA ALA A 155 -9.76 1.95 -10.26
C ALA A 155 -9.73 3.25 -11.06
N ILE A 156 -8.59 3.95 -11.02
CA ILE A 156 -8.37 5.18 -11.78
C ILE A 156 -6.93 5.23 -12.28
N ASP A 157 -6.77 5.62 -13.54
CA ASP A 157 -5.51 6.10 -14.07
C ASP A 157 -5.76 7.18 -15.13
N GLY A 158 -5.04 8.29 -15.02
CA GLY A 158 -5.24 9.47 -15.86
C GLY A 158 -6.70 9.94 -15.89
N ASP A 159 -7.29 9.93 -17.09
CA ASP A 159 -8.64 10.39 -17.38
C ASP A 159 -9.68 9.25 -17.40
N VAL A 160 -9.32 8.03 -16.95
CA VAL A 160 -10.20 6.87 -16.94
C VAL A 160 -10.48 6.39 -15.53
N VAL A 161 -11.77 6.21 -15.23
CA VAL A 161 -12.25 5.54 -14.03
C VAL A 161 -12.97 4.26 -14.43
N VAL A 162 -12.64 3.15 -13.79
CA VAL A 162 -13.36 1.88 -13.92
C VAL A 162 -14.06 1.58 -12.62
N VAL A 163 -15.35 1.25 -12.70
CA VAL A 163 -16.16 0.88 -11.53
C VAL A 163 -16.69 -0.53 -11.70
N GLY A 164 -16.35 -1.40 -10.77
CA GLY A 164 -16.80 -2.78 -10.73
C GLY A 164 -18.19 -2.94 -10.12
N VAL A 165 -18.88 -3.94 -10.64
CA VAL A 165 -20.11 -4.52 -10.11
C VAL A 165 -19.82 -6.01 -9.91
N GLY A 166 -19.66 -6.41 -8.66
CA GLY A 166 -19.65 -7.82 -8.29
C GLY A 166 -21.03 -8.47 -8.47
N ASN A 167 -21.12 -9.77 -8.20
CA ASN A 167 -22.37 -10.52 -8.32
C ASN A 167 -22.86 -10.98 -6.94
N PRO A 168 -23.72 -10.20 -6.29
CA PRO A 168 -24.13 -10.51 -4.93
C PRO A 168 -25.20 -11.59 -4.80
N ASP A 169 -26.11 -11.66 -5.76
CA ASP A 169 -27.32 -12.49 -5.69
C ASP A 169 -27.23 -13.74 -6.54
N ARG A 170 -26.03 -14.04 -7.09
CA ARG A 170 -25.76 -15.28 -7.81
C ARG A 170 -26.54 -15.46 -9.12
N GLU A 171 -27.14 -14.37 -9.62
CA GLU A 171 -27.97 -14.36 -10.82
C GLU A 171 -27.38 -13.52 -11.96
N PHE A 172 -26.32 -12.75 -11.70
CA PHE A 172 -25.65 -11.92 -12.70
C PHE A 172 -24.27 -12.46 -13.04
N ILE A 173 -23.81 -12.18 -14.26
CA ILE A 173 -22.41 -12.38 -14.66
C ILE A 173 -21.51 -11.44 -13.85
N GLY A 174 -22.02 -10.25 -13.54
CA GLY A 174 -21.26 -9.10 -13.08
C GLY A 174 -20.77 -8.23 -14.26
N ALA A 175 -20.19 -7.07 -13.98
CA ALA A 175 -19.74 -6.11 -14.99
C ALA A 175 -18.70 -5.13 -14.46
N ALA A 176 -17.98 -4.47 -15.36
CA ALA A 176 -17.22 -3.26 -15.06
C ALA A 176 -17.64 -2.13 -16.00
N TYR A 177 -17.67 -0.91 -15.50
CA TYR A 177 -18.08 0.27 -16.27
C TYR A 177 -16.91 1.24 -16.37
N ALA A 178 -16.48 1.54 -17.58
CA ALA A 178 -15.41 2.50 -17.84
C ALA A 178 -16.00 3.88 -18.13
N PHE A 179 -15.49 4.89 -17.42
CA PHE A 179 -15.83 6.29 -17.57
C PHE A 179 -14.59 7.06 -17.98
N ARG A 180 -14.74 7.99 -18.94
CA ARG A 180 -13.67 8.88 -19.38
C ARG A 180 -13.99 10.33 -19.10
N PHE A 181 -12.99 11.08 -18.66
CA PHE A 181 -13.08 12.52 -18.47
C PHE A 181 -12.68 13.28 -19.75
N ASP A 182 -13.57 14.12 -20.27
CA ASP A 182 -13.31 14.90 -21.50
C ASP A 182 -12.71 16.29 -21.23
N GLY A 183 -12.26 16.55 -19.99
CA GLY A 183 -11.85 17.87 -19.52
C GLY A 183 -12.99 18.71 -18.92
N ARG A 184 -14.24 18.21 -18.96
CA ARG A 184 -15.41 18.89 -18.37
C ARG A 184 -16.31 17.96 -17.58
N LYS A 185 -16.48 16.71 -18.02
CA LYS A 185 -17.36 15.74 -17.38
C LYS A 185 -16.87 14.32 -17.57
N TRP A 186 -17.27 13.45 -16.65
CA TRP A 186 -17.13 12.01 -16.76
C TRP A 186 -18.30 11.44 -17.57
N THR A 187 -17.99 10.64 -18.59
CA THR A 187 -19.00 9.96 -19.40
C THR A 187 -18.69 8.47 -19.46
N GLN A 188 -19.69 7.61 -19.24
CA GLN A 188 -19.54 6.17 -19.43
C GLN A 188 -19.26 5.88 -20.90
N GLU A 189 -18.09 5.31 -21.19
CA GLU A 189 -17.70 4.93 -22.56
C GLU A 189 -17.91 3.45 -22.84
N ALA A 190 -17.89 2.59 -21.81
CA ALA A 190 -18.07 1.16 -21.97
C ALA A 190 -18.72 0.51 -20.76
N LYS A 191 -19.48 -0.56 -21.03
CA LYS A 191 -19.83 -1.61 -20.07
C LYS A 191 -19.11 -2.87 -20.53
N LEU A 192 -18.30 -3.45 -19.65
CA LEU A 192 -17.45 -4.60 -19.90
C LEU A 192 -18.01 -5.81 -19.16
N GLN A 193 -18.04 -6.94 -19.86
CA GLN A 193 -18.43 -8.24 -19.34
C GLN A 193 -17.51 -9.28 -19.97
N ALA A 194 -17.28 -10.40 -19.27
CA ALA A 194 -16.57 -11.54 -19.85
C ALA A 194 -17.29 -12.04 -21.10
N SER A 195 -16.53 -12.28 -22.17
CA SER A 195 -17.06 -12.76 -23.46
C SER A 195 -17.77 -14.12 -23.37
N ASP A 196 -17.40 -14.92 -22.38
CA ASP A 196 -17.94 -16.23 -22.02
C ASP A 196 -18.57 -16.24 -20.61
N GLY A 197 -18.96 -15.07 -20.12
CA GLY A 197 -19.50 -14.90 -18.77
C GLY A 197 -20.82 -15.63 -18.55
N GLU A 198 -20.94 -16.26 -17.40
CA GLU A 198 -22.11 -16.99 -16.92
C GLU A 198 -22.56 -16.41 -15.56
N PRO A 199 -23.85 -16.52 -15.21
CA PRO A 199 -24.30 -16.18 -13.87
C PRO A 199 -23.49 -16.94 -12.82
N ASN A 200 -23.03 -16.26 -11.76
CA ASN A 200 -22.11 -16.78 -10.73
C ASN A 200 -20.62 -16.68 -10.99
N ASP A 201 -20.17 -16.14 -12.12
CA ASP A 201 -18.73 -16.00 -12.35
C ASP A 201 -18.08 -14.90 -11.49
N ASP A 202 -18.90 -14.03 -10.90
CA ASP A 202 -18.49 -12.86 -10.08
C ASP A 202 -17.53 -11.92 -10.82
N PHE A 203 -17.76 -11.73 -12.12
CA PHE A 203 -16.99 -10.81 -12.94
C PHE A 203 -17.15 -9.37 -12.42
N GLY A 204 -16.06 -8.60 -12.31
CA GLY A 204 -16.15 -7.20 -11.87
C GLY A 204 -16.13 -7.03 -10.35
N GLN A 205 -15.87 -8.10 -9.59
CA GLN A 205 -15.67 -8.01 -8.15
C GLN A 205 -14.47 -7.10 -7.83
N HIS A 206 -13.33 -7.31 -8.46
CA HIS A 206 -12.14 -6.46 -8.35
C HIS A 206 -11.72 -5.96 -9.75
N VAL A 207 -11.37 -4.68 -9.84
CA VAL A 207 -10.92 -4.02 -11.08
C VAL A 207 -9.59 -3.32 -10.82
N PHE A 208 -8.65 -3.44 -11.75
CA PHE A 208 -7.33 -2.82 -11.66
C PHE A 208 -6.96 -2.20 -13.01
N LEU A 209 -6.39 -1.00 -12.99
CA LEU A 209 -6.10 -0.20 -14.18
C LEU A 209 -4.67 0.35 -14.10
N ASP A 210 -3.91 0.20 -15.18
CA ASP A 210 -2.58 0.78 -15.38
C ASP A 210 -2.44 1.17 -16.86
N GLY A 211 -2.58 2.47 -17.14
CA GLY A 211 -2.71 3.02 -18.48
C GLY A 211 -3.91 2.44 -19.23
N ASP A 212 -3.65 1.94 -20.44
CA ASP A 212 -4.66 1.33 -21.31
C ASP A 212 -4.94 -0.16 -21.00
N ARG A 213 -4.43 -0.68 -19.87
CA ARG A 213 -4.55 -2.08 -19.47
C ARG A 213 -5.46 -2.22 -18.27
N LEU A 214 -6.42 -3.13 -18.36
CA LEU A 214 -7.43 -3.37 -17.34
C LEU A 214 -7.51 -4.86 -17.02
N ALA A 215 -7.39 -5.21 -15.74
CA ALA A 215 -7.64 -6.56 -15.24
C ALA A 215 -8.93 -6.57 -14.41
N ILE A 216 -9.80 -7.54 -14.68
CA ILE A 216 -11.08 -7.70 -14.00
C ILE A 216 -11.18 -9.14 -13.47
N SER A 217 -11.39 -9.29 -12.17
CA SER A 217 -11.53 -10.63 -11.58
C SER A 217 -12.91 -11.23 -11.86
N ALA A 218 -12.92 -12.56 -11.95
CA ALA A 218 -14.09 -13.43 -12.00
C ALA A 218 -13.76 -14.68 -11.17
N HIS A 219 -13.59 -14.49 -9.86
CA HIS A 219 -13.04 -15.50 -8.94
C HIS A 219 -13.92 -16.75 -8.80
N SER A 220 -15.15 -16.75 -9.34
CA SER A 220 -16.06 -17.88 -9.27
C SER A 220 -16.23 -18.53 -10.64
N LYS A 221 -15.46 -18.10 -11.65
CA LYS A 221 -15.49 -18.71 -12.99
C LYS A 221 -15.15 -20.20 -12.96
N ASP A 222 -15.93 -20.98 -13.68
CA ASP A 222 -15.71 -22.42 -13.85
C ASP A 222 -14.72 -22.70 -15.00
N VAL A 223 -13.41 -22.49 -14.79
CA VAL A 223 -12.36 -22.74 -15.81
C VAL A 223 -11.94 -24.21 -15.87
N VAL A 224 -11.39 -24.73 -14.77
CA VAL A 224 -10.91 -26.13 -14.65
C VAL A 224 -11.96 -27.00 -13.96
N GLY A 225 -12.74 -26.39 -13.07
CA GLY A 225 -13.90 -26.97 -12.39
C GLY A 225 -14.64 -25.90 -11.59
N PRO A 226 -15.61 -26.29 -10.77
CA PRO A 226 -16.46 -25.35 -10.05
C PRO A 226 -15.66 -24.30 -9.27
N GLN A 227 -15.95 -23.02 -9.47
CA GLN A 227 -15.34 -21.87 -8.81
C GLN A 227 -13.80 -21.90 -8.79
N SER A 228 -13.19 -22.34 -9.89
CA SER A 228 -11.73 -22.36 -10.02
C SER A 228 -11.15 -20.96 -10.19
N GLY A 229 -11.93 -20.03 -10.74
CA GLY A 229 -11.61 -18.61 -10.86
C GLY A 229 -10.82 -18.24 -12.11
N ALA A 230 -10.95 -16.98 -12.52
CA ALA A 230 -10.24 -16.38 -13.65
C ALA A 230 -10.03 -14.87 -13.44
N VAL A 231 -9.08 -14.31 -14.20
CA VAL A 231 -8.92 -12.87 -14.42
C VAL A 231 -9.07 -12.58 -15.90
N TYR A 232 -9.84 -11.58 -16.28
CA TYR A 232 -9.98 -11.13 -17.67
C TYR A 232 -9.17 -9.87 -17.89
N TYR A 233 -8.32 -9.89 -18.91
CA TYR A 233 -7.48 -8.79 -19.32
C TYR A 233 -8.09 -8.09 -20.53
N PHE A 234 -8.33 -6.79 -20.38
CA PHE A 234 -8.81 -5.88 -21.40
C PHE A 234 -7.72 -4.86 -21.74
N GLU A 235 -7.69 -4.44 -22.99
CA GLU A 235 -6.80 -3.38 -23.47
C GLU A 235 -7.62 -2.35 -24.26
N HIS A 236 -7.38 -1.07 -24.01
CA HIS A 236 -7.97 0.01 -24.77
C HIS A 236 -7.15 0.28 -26.04
N ASP A 237 -7.76 0.12 -27.22
CA ASP A 237 -7.06 0.30 -28.51
C ASP A 237 -7.06 1.74 -29.05
N GLY A 238 -7.47 2.71 -28.22
CA GLY A 238 -7.69 4.10 -28.59
C GLY A 238 -9.12 4.39 -29.07
N GLN A 239 -9.96 3.37 -29.27
CA GLN A 239 -11.38 3.52 -29.57
C GLN A 239 -12.28 2.75 -28.61
N LEU A 240 -11.91 1.51 -28.29
CA LEU A 240 -12.73 0.60 -27.48
C LEU A 240 -11.83 -0.25 -26.58
N TRP A 241 -12.38 -0.62 -25.42
CA TRP A 241 -11.86 -1.69 -24.60
C TRP A 241 -12.10 -3.05 -25.28
N ARG A 242 -11.06 -3.87 -25.40
CA ARG A 242 -11.14 -5.22 -25.96
C ARG A 242 -10.62 -6.25 -24.98
N GLU A 243 -11.41 -7.30 -24.76
CA GLU A 243 -10.91 -8.49 -24.07
C GLU A 243 -9.79 -9.11 -24.91
N ARG A 244 -8.59 -9.22 -24.32
CA ARG A 244 -7.41 -9.78 -24.97
C ARG A 244 -7.11 -11.19 -24.48
N GLN A 245 -7.43 -11.47 -23.22
CA GLN A 245 -7.06 -12.73 -22.60
C GLN A 245 -7.93 -13.02 -21.38
N ARG A 246 -8.32 -14.30 -21.23
CA ARG A 246 -8.71 -14.89 -19.95
C ARG A 246 -7.49 -15.56 -19.34
N ILE A 247 -7.19 -15.25 -18.08
CA ILE A 247 -5.99 -15.63 -17.34
C ILE A 247 -6.40 -16.54 -16.18
N TRP A 248 -5.69 -17.65 -16.03
CA TRP A 248 -5.77 -18.57 -14.88
C TRP A 248 -4.38 -19.20 -14.69
N SER A 249 -4.11 -19.76 -13.51
CA SER A 249 -2.88 -20.52 -13.26
C SER A 249 -2.99 -21.93 -13.83
N GLU A 250 -1.89 -22.49 -14.35
CA GLU A 250 -1.87 -23.90 -14.75
C GLU A 250 -2.05 -24.87 -13.57
N HIS A 251 -1.89 -24.36 -12.35
CA HIS A 251 -2.06 -25.10 -11.11
C HIS A 251 -3.45 -24.97 -10.49
N THR A 252 -4.34 -24.19 -11.10
CA THR A 252 -5.69 -23.95 -10.59
C THR A 252 -6.50 -25.26 -10.52
N GLN A 253 -7.18 -25.45 -9.39
CA GLN A 253 -8.06 -26.57 -9.07
C GLN A 253 -9.50 -26.08 -8.83
N PRO A 254 -10.49 -26.99 -8.79
CA PRO A 254 -11.83 -26.64 -8.36
C PRO A 254 -11.83 -25.95 -6.98
N TYR A 255 -12.61 -24.87 -6.87
CA TYR A 255 -12.80 -24.04 -5.69
C TYR A 255 -11.59 -23.19 -5.26
N ASP A 256 -10.51 -23.17 -6.05
CA ASP A 256 -9.35 -22.30 -5.79
C ASP A 256 -9.70 -20.82 -5.82
N ARG A 257 -10.76 -20.43 -6.55
CA ARG A 257 -11.18 -19.04 -6.71
C ARG A 257 -10.04 -18.10 -7.12
N PHE A 258 -9.23 -18.52 -8.10
CA PHE A 258 -8.16 -17.72 -8.67
C PHE A 258 -8.68 -16.32 -9.07
N GLY A 259 -8.00 -15.27 -8.61
CA GLY A 259 -8.45 -13.90 -8.78
C GLY A 259 -9.31 -13.36 -7.63
N ASP A 260 -9.32 -14.02 -6.47
CA ASP A 260 -9.97 -13.51 -5.24
C ASP A 260 -9.40 -12.12 -4.89
N GLU A 261 -8.09 -11.93 -5.06
CA GLU A 261 -7.45 -10.61 -5.09
C GLU A 261 -6.32 -10.59 -6.15
N LEU A 262 -6.00 -9.42 -6.68
CA LEU A 262 -4.85 -9.24 -7.56
C LEU A 262 -4.27 -7.83 -7.44
N SER A 263 -3.10 -7.61 -8.00
CA SER A 263 -2.55 -6.26 -8.22
C SER A 263 -1.55 -6.34 -9.36
N PHE A 264 -1.48 -5.32 -10.20
CA PHE A 264 -0.46 -5.24 -11.24
C PHE A 264 0.04 -3.82 -11.44
N VAL A 265 1.31 -3.71 -11.77
CA VAL A 265 1.98 -2.45 -12.13
C VAL A 265 2.96 -2.76 -13.24
N GLY A 266 2.88 -2.02 -14.34
CA GLY A 266 3.73 -2.30 -15.49
C GLY A 266 3.48 -3.73 -15.98
N ASP A 267 4.56 -4.48 -16.19
CA ASP A 267 4.48 -5.80 -16.82
C ASP A 267 4.43 -6.95 -15.81
N VAL A 268 4.10 -6.69 -14.54
CA VAL A 268 4.02 -7.73 -13.51
C VAL A 268 2.67 -7.65 -12.80
N MET A 269 2.00 -8.80 -12.72
CA MET A 269 0.74 -9.00 -12.03
C MET A 269 0.89 -10.11 -10.98
N ILE A 270 0.29 -9.91 -9.81
CA ILE A 270 0.22 -10.87 -8.73
C ILE A 270 -1.24 -11.21 -8.51
N VAL A 271 -1.55 -12.49 -8.44
CA VAL A 271 -2.90 -13.01 -8.25
C VAL A 271 -2.90 -14.06 -7.14
N THR A 272 -3.87 -13.99 -6.23
CA THR A 272 -4.05 -14.98 -5.17
C THR A 272 -5.16 -15.98 -5.49
N ASP A 273 -5.08 -17.14 -4.84
CA ASP A 273 -6.15 -18.12 -4.73
C ASP A 273 -6.54 -18.33 -3.25
N TYR A 274 -7.75 -18.85 -3.04
CA TYR A 274 -8.42 -18.94 -1.75
C TYR A 274 -8.34 -20.32 -1.09
N HIS A 275 -8.13 -21.41 -1.85
CA HIS A 275 -8.37 -22.78 -1.37
C HIS A 275 -7.13 -23.48 -0.78
N SER A 276 -7.32 -24.73 -0.33
CA SER A 276 -6.54 -25.59 0.59
C SER A 276 -5.00 -25.64 0.49
N ARG A 277 -4.39 -25.01 -0.51
CA ARG A 277 -2.96 -24.73 -0.60
C ARG A 277 -2.77 -23.32 -1.17
N PRO A 278 -2.65 -22.30 -0.31
CA PRO A 278 -2.54 -20.91 -0.74
C PRO A 278 -1.35 -20.74 -1.69
N ARG A 279 -1.61 -20.16 -2.86
CA ARG A 279 -0.67 -19.88 -3.91
C ARG A 279 -0.78 -18.43 -4.32
N ILE A 280 0.39 -17.86 -4.58
CA ILE A 280 0.51 -16.55 -5.18
C ILE A 280 1.09 -16.77 -6.57
N SER A 281 0.29 -16.58 -7.61
CA SER A 281 0.76 -16.67 -8.99
C SER A 281 1.26 -15.31 -9.45
N VAL A 282 2.46 -15.29 -10.02
CA VAL A 282 3.07 -14.11 -10.61
C VAL A 282 3.01 -14.24 -12.12
N PHE A 283 2.39 -13.27 -12.78
CA PHE A 283 2.30 -13.18 -14.22
C PHE A 283 3.17 -12.04 -14.74
N ARG A 284 3.79 -12.27 -15.91
CA ARG A 284 4.54 -11.27 -16.65
C ARG A 284 3.91 -11.00 -18.01
N PHE A 285 3.82 -9.73 -18.39
CA PHE A 285 3.40 -9.32 -19.72
C PHE A 285 4.60 -9.30 -20.66
N ASP A 286 4.49 -9.93 -21.83
CA ASP A 286 5.57 -10.01 -22.82
C ASP A 286 5.45 -8.97 -23.95
N GLY A 287 4.50 -8.05 -23.84
CA GLY A 287 4.13 -7.09 -24.89
C GLY A 287 2.93 -7.54 -25.75
N GLN A 288 2.46 -8.78 -25.59
CA GLN A 288 1.27 -9.29 -26.29
C GLN A 288 0.27 -9.96 -25.34
N ARG A 289 0.74 -10.74 -24.38
CA ARG A 289 -0.11 -11.50 -23.46
C ARG A 289 0.58 -11.72 -22.11
N TRP A 290 -0.22 -12.07 -21.12
CA TRP A 290 0.23 -12.41 -19.77
C TRP A 290 0.60 -13.90 -19.68
N HIS A 291 1.73 -14.16 -19.03
CA HIS A 291 2.28 -15.49 -18.78
C HIS A 291 2.57 -15.72 -17.33
N GLU A 292 2.18 -16.88 -16.79
CA GLU A 292 2.61 -17.27 -15.45
C GLU A 292 4.14 -17.46 -15.47
N GLU A 293 4.84 -16.61 -14.70
CA GLU A 293 6.29 -16.62 -14.56
C GLU A 293 6.71 -17.46 -13.35
N ALA A 294 5.95 -17.35 -12.27
CA ALA A 294 6.26 -18.02 -11.01
C ALA A 294 5.01 -18.31 -10.19
N SER A 295 5.15 -19.27 -9.30
CA SER A 295 4.21 -19.56 -8.23
C SER A 295 4.95 -19.51 -6.91
N LEU A 296 4.50 -18.63 -6.01
CA LEU A 296 5.06 -18.45 -4.68
C LEU A 296 4.20 -19.20 -3.66
N ALA A 297 4.86 -19.74 -2.65
CA ALA A 297 4.24 -20.26 -1.46
C ALA A 297 4.62 -19.35 -0.28
N VAL A 298 3.67 -19.13 0.61
CA VAL A 298 3.92 -18.50 1.91
C VAL A 298 4.49 -19.52 2.89
N SER A 299 5.29 -19.05 3.84
CA SER A 299 5.96 -19.91 4.83
C SER A 299 5.01 -20.72 5.73
N ASP A 300 3.76 -20.29 5.93
CA ASP A 300 2.71 -21.07 6.60
C ASP A 300 1.67 -21.58 5.57
N PRO A 301 1.63 -22.88 5.25
CA PRO A 301 0.73 -23.43 4.23
C PRO A 301 -0.74 -23.55 4.66
N ASN A 302 -1.08 -23.22 5.91
CA ASN A 302 -2.45 -23.34 6.43
C ASN A 302 -3.21 -22.00 6.51
N VAL A 303 -2.65 -20.95 5.92
CA VAL A 303 -3.27 -19.63 5.88
C VAL A 303 -4.23 -19.48 4.71
N ARG A 304 -5.09 -18.46 4.77
CA ARG A 304 -5.98 -18.06 3.68
C ARG A 304 -5.51 -16.73 3.10
N LEU A 305 -5.27 -16.67 1.78
CA LEU A 305 -4.87 -15.44 1.10
C LEU A 305 -6.12 -14.64 0.70
N ASN A 306 -6.83 -14.13 1.70
CA ASN A 306 -8.09 -13.39 1.55
C ASN A 306 -7.95 -11.91 1.93
N GLY A 307 -6.72 -11.40 1.95
CA GLY A 307 -6.43 -9.99 2.19
C GLY A 307 -5.96 -9.28 0.92
N GLY A 308 -5.61 -8.01 1.07
CA GLY A 308 -5.14 -7.18 -0.03
C GLY A 308 -3.86 -7.72 -0.68
N VAL A 309 -3.66 -7.34 -1.94
CA VAL A 309 -2.43 -7.59 -2.70
C VAL A 309 -1.90 -6.25 -3.18
N ALA A 310 -0.60 -6.01 -3.04
CA ALA A 310 0.03 -4.80 -3.55
C ALA A 310 1.39 -5.10 -4.16
N ILE A 311 1.70 -4.45 -5.29
CA ILE A 311 3.00 -4.55 -5.96
C ILE A 311 3.51 -3.15 -6.33
N TYR A 312 4.80 -2.93 -6.13
CA TYR A 312 5.50 -1.75 -6.69
C TYR A 312 6.98 -2.07 -6.91
N GLY A 313 7.46 -1.84 -8.13
CA GLY A 313 8.86 -2.09 -8.47
C GLY A 313 9.25 -3.56 -8.26
N ASP A 314 10.26 -3.79 -7.41
CA ASP A 314 10.75 -5.13 -7.05
C ASP A 314 10.10 -5.70 -5.78
N HIS A 315 9.09 -5.05 -5.20
CA HIS A 315 8.42 -5.46 -3.97
C HIS A 315 6.96 -5.83 -4.20
N ALA A 316 6.49 -6.80 -3.44
CA ALA A 316 5.09 -7.20 -3.40
C ALA A 316 4.67 -7.61 -2.00
N ALA A 317 3.40 -7.45 -1.66
CA ALA A 317 2.85 -7.86 -0.39
C ALA A 317 1.49 -8.54 -0.58
N VAL A 318 1.21 -9.55 0.25
CA VAL A 318 -0.06 -10.29 0.28
C VAL A 318 -0.56 -10.37 1.72
N GLY A 319 -1.79 -9.91 1.95
CA GLY A 319 -2.44 -9.87 3.24
C GLY A 319 -3.09 -11.20 3.62
N VAL A 320 -3.07 -11.50 4.90
CA VAL A 320 -3.68 -12.68 5.52
C VAL A 320 -4.39 -12.22 6.79
N PRO A 321 -5.53 -11.52 6.66
CA PRO A 321 -6.23 -10.87 7.77
C PRO A 321 -6.68 -11.85 8.85
N GLU A 322 -6.96 -13.10 8.49
CA GLU A 322 -7.40 -14.12 9.45
C GLU A 322 -6.25 -14.90 10.10
N MET A 323 -5.00 -14.53 9.82
CA MET A 323 -3.84 -15.25 10.35
C MET A 323 -3.86 -15.26 11.89
N ARG A 324 -3.56 -16.44 12.45
CA ARG A 324 -3.49 -16.66 13.89
C ARG A 324 -2.04 -16.66 14.33
N ILE A 325 -1.56 -15.53 14.84
CA ILE A 325 -0.20 -15.39 15.37
C ILE A 325 -0.27 -15.52 16.90
N GLY A 326 -0.31 -16.77 17.38
CA GLY A 326 -0.47 -17.06 18.81
C GLY A 326 -1.85 -16.68 19.36
N TYR A 327 -1.89 -16.13 20.58
CA TYR A 327 -3.06 -15.43 21.13
C TYR A 327 -2.75 -13.94 21.03
N PRO A 328 -3.55 -13.12 20.32
CA PRO A 328 -4.97 -13.30 19.95
C PRO A 328 -5.27 -13.92 18.55
N GLN A 329 -6.53 -14.32 18.33
CA GLN A 329 -6.95 -14.97 17.07
C GLN A 329 -7.38 -13.98 16.00
N GLY A 330 -6.96 -14.20 14.74
CA GLY A 330 -7.39 -13.34 13.62
C GLY A 330 -6.87 -11.91 13.72
N ALA A 331 -5.68 -11.73 14.31
CA ALA A 331 -5.04 -10.42 14.37
C ALA A 331 -4.51 -10.00 12.98
N GLY A 332 -4.19 -10.98 12.13
CA GLY A 332 -3.76 -10.77 10.75
C GLY A 332 -2.25 -10.62 10.57
N ALA A 333 -1.82 -10.72 9.31
CA ALA A 333 -0.45 -10.58 8.87
C ALA A 333 -0.39 -10.09 7.42
N ALA A 334 0.79 -9.63 6.99
CA ALA A 334 1.12 -9.47 5.57
C ALA A 334 2.45 -10.16 5.25
N PHE A 335 2.50 -10.95 4.18
CA PHE A 335 3.73 -11.53 3.66
C PHE A 335 4.33 -10.59 2.62
N LEU A 336 5.61 -10.25 2.79
CA LEU A 336 6.36 -9.39 1.89
C LEU A 336 7.29 -10.24 1.03
N PHE A 337 7.31 -9.94 -0.26
CA PHE A 337 8.12 -10.59 -1.27
C PHE A 337 8.98 -9.56 -2.00
N ARG A 338 10.13 -10.03 -2.50
CA ARG A 338 11.03 -9.21 -3.30
C ARG A 338 11.56 -9.99 -4.50
N TYR A 339 11.65 -9.35 -5.65
CA TYR A 339 12.35 -9.85 -6.83
C TYR A 339 13.84 -9.47 -6.75
N ASP A 340 14.74 -10.45 -6.82
CA ASP A 340 16.18 -10.23 -6.71
C ASP A 340 16.94 -10.24 -8.06
N GLY A 341 16.20 -10.27 -9.17
CA GLY A 341 16.75 -10.38 -10.52
C GLY A 341 16.82 -11.81 -11.06
N GLU A 342 16.77 -12.82 -10.18
CA GLU A 342 16.70 -14.23 -10.57
C GLU A 342 15.32 -14.83 -10.27
N GLY A 343 14.63 -14.33 -9.24
CA GLY A 343 13.27 -14.75 -8.92
C GLY A 343 12.64 -13.96 -7.78
N TRP A 344 11.36 -14.25 -7.54
CA TRP A 344 10.62 -13.75 -6.38
C TRP A 344 10.89 -14.62 -5.16
N ARG A 345 11.11 -13.99 -4.00
CA ARG A 345 11.29 -14.67 -2.72
C ARG A 345 10.56 -13.96 -1.58
N GLU A 346 10.06 -14.72 -0.62
CA GLU A 346 9.56 -14.17 0.64
C GLU A 346 10.71 -13.48 1.38
N LEU A 347 10.53 -12.20 1.69
CA LEU A 347 11.48 -11.37 2.44
C LEU A 347 11.16 -11.42 3.94
N ALA A 348 9.88 -11.30 4.31
CA ALA A 348 9.44 -11.29 5.70
C ALA A 348 7.93 -11.54 5.81
N MET A 349 7.50 -11.93 7.01
CA MET A 349 6.11 -11.84 7.46
C MET A 349 5.99 -10.67 8.44
N LEU A 350 5.05 -9.76 8.19
CA LEU A 350 4.71 -8.62 9.03
C LEU A 350 3.48 -8.99 9.87
N PRO A 351 3.63 -9.27 11.19
CA PRO A 351 2.48 -9.45 12.07
C PRO A 351 1.83 -8.10 12.38
N ASN A 352 0.55 -8.11 12.78
CA ASN A 352 -0.06 -6.94 13.42
C ASN A 352 0.81 -6.47 14.61
N PRO A 353 1.30 -5.21 14.61
CA PRO A 353 2.16 -4.68 15.68
C PRO A 353 1.50 -4.60 17.05
N GLU A 354 0.18 -4.38 17.07
CA GLU A 354 -0.63 -4.24 18.28
C GLU A 354 -1.81 -5.23 18.24
N PRO A 355 -1.55 -6.54 18.31
CA PRO A 355 -2.56 -7.54 17.96
C PRO A 355 -3.67 -7.62 19.02
N TYR A 356 -4.90 -7.48 18.55
CA TYR A 356 -6.15 -7.90 19.20
C TYR A 356 -6.85 -8.97 18.38
N SER A 357 -7.89 -9.60 18.97
CA SER A 357 -8.61 -10.64 18.25
C SER A 357 -9.51 -10.00 17.21
N TYR A 358 -9.45 -10.51 15.98
CA TYR A 358 -10.27 -10.05 14.86
C TYR A 358 -10.00 -8.60 14.41
N ASP A 359 -8.74 -8.15 14.48
CA ASP A 359 -8.32 -6.86 13.91
C ASP A 359 -8.26 -6.88 12.38
N TYR A 360 -7.98 -8.05 11.79
CA TYR A 360 -7.85 -8.26 10.36
C TYR A 360 -6.73 -7.46 9.67
N PHE A 361 -5.54 -7.40 10.29
CA PHE A 361 -4.36 -6.76 9.68
C PHE A 361 -4.01 -7.40 8.33
N GLY A 362 -3.90 -6.58 7.29
CA GLY A 362 -3.71 -7.05 5.92
C GLY A 362 -5.00 -7.16 5.12
N SER A 363 -6.13 -6.66 5.64
CA SER A 363 -7.41 -6.65 4.91
C SER A 363 -7.32 -5.87 3.59
N ALA A 364 -6.62 -4.74 3.59
CA ALA A 364 -6.32 -3.94 2.41
C ALA A 364 -4.82 -3.60 2.35
N LEU A 365 -4.21 -3.68 1.17
CA LEU A 365 -2.81 -3.34 0.95
C LEU A 365 -2.68 -2.34 -0.20
N ALA A 366 -1.75 -1.41 -0.07
CA ALA A 366 -1.36 -0.53 -1.18
C ALA A 366 0.14 -0.21 -1.09
N MET A 367 0.80 -0.03 -2.23
CA MET A 367 2.26 0.19 -2.27
C MET A 367 2.62 1.28 -3.27
N ASN A 368 3.53 2.18 -2.89
CA ASN A 368 4.11 3.17 -3.80
C ASN A 368 5.54 3.51 -3.36
N GLY A 369 6.50 3.28 -4.26
CA GLY A 369 7.91 3.36 -3.91
C GLY A 369 8.29 2.28 -2.90
N GLY A 370 9.18 2.62 -1.96
CA GLY A 370 9.58 1.73 -0.86
C GLY A 370 8.60 1.70 0.32
N ARG A 371 7.32 2.05 0.13
CA ARG A 371 6.33 2.16 1.20
C ARG A 371 5.17 1.21 0.99
N LEU A 372 4.82 0.48 2.04
CA LEU A 372 3.65 -0.40 2.11
C LEU A 372 2.65 0.16 3.11
N PHE A 373 1.39 0.28 2.68
CA PHE A 373 0.26 0.57 3.54
C PHE A 373 -0.50 -0.71 3.82
N VAL A 374 -0.83 -0.93 5.09
CA VAL A 374 -1.54 -2.11 5.57
C VAL A 374 -2.76 -1.67 6.36
N GLY A 375 -3.94 -1.89 5.78
CA GLY A 375 -5.23 -1.67 6.42
C GLY A 375 -5.51 -2.70 7.51
N VAL A 376 -6.17 -2.22 8.56
CA VAL A 376 -6.60 -3.01 9.72
C VAL A 376 -8.00 -2.54 10.09
N GLU A 377 -9.00 -3.09 9.42
CA GLU A 377 -10.37 -2.54 9.46
C GLU A 377 -11.02 -2.59 10.86
N ASN A 378 -10.69 -3.59 11.68
CA ASN A 378 -11.27 -3.73 13.02
C ASN A 378 -10.25 -3.50 14.13
N ASP A 379 -9.19 -2.76 13.82
CA ASP A 379 -8.10 -2.51 14.76
C ASP A 379 -8.59 -1.93 16.08
N THR A 380 -8.35 -2.66 17.18
CA THR A 380 -8.61 -2.17 18.52
C THR A 380 -7.55 -1.15 18.95
N VAL A 381 -7.98 0.09 19.18
CA VAL A 381 -7.15 1.16 19.72
C VAL A 381 -7.55 1.45 21.17
N SER A 382 -6.57 1.63 22.06
CA SER A 382 -6.83 2.09 23.42
C SER A 382 -6.94 3.62 23.49
N TRP A 383 -8.06 4.15 23.96
CA TRP A 383 -8.25 5.60 24.16
C TRP A 383 -8.79 5.88 25.54
N ASN A 384 -8.09 6.74 26.29
CA ASN A 384 -8.37 6.98 27.72
C ASN A 384 -8.51 5.69 28.53
N GLY A 385 -7.76 4.65 28.17
CA GLY A 385 -7.76 3.34 28.82
C GLY A 385 -8.93 2.42 28.46
N SER A 386 -9.80 2.79 27.51
CA SER A 386 -10.86 1.93 27.00
C SER A 386 -10.58 1.51 25.57
N PRO A 387 -10.58 0.19 25.25
CA PRO A 387 -10.47 -0.27 23.88
C PRO A 387 -11.72 0.08 23.10
N PHE A 388 -11.55 0.56 21.87
CA PHE A 388 -12.60 0.61 20.87
C PHE A 388 -11.99 0.36 19.49
N ASP A 389 -12.82 -0.03 18.52
CA ASP A 389 -12.34 -0.55 17.22
C ASP A 389 -12.57 0.46 16.09
N PRO A 390 -11.81 1.57 15.99
CA PRO A 390 -11.98 2.50 14.88
C PRO A 390 -11.45 1.96 13.55
N GLY A 391 -10.60 0.94 13.59
CA GLY A 391 -9.74 0.60 12.47
C GLY A 391 -8.53 1.52 12.37
N SER A 392 -7.50 1.08 11.65
CA SER A 392 -6.27 1.84 11.41
C SER A 392 -5.63 1.50 10.07
N THR A 393 -4.55 2.19 9.73
CA THR A 393 -3.65 1.78 8.65
C THR A 393 -2.21 1.97 9.08
N PHE A 394 -1.40 0.93 8.93
CA PHE A 394 0.03 0.98 9.20
C PHE A 394 0.81 1.29 7.92
N VAL A 395 1.77 2.20 8.00
CA VAL A 395 2.68 2.54 6.91
C VAL A 395 4.06 2.04 7.23
N TYR A 396 4.60 1.15 6.41
CA TYR A 396 5.94 0.60 6.52
C TYR A 396 6.87 1.19 5.48
N GLU A 397 8.02 1.70 5.91
CA GLU A 397 9.15 2.06 5.06
C GLU A 397 10.02 0.82 4.84
N LEU A 398 9.79 0.08 3.75
CA LEU A 398 10.38 -1.23 3.48
C LEU A 398 11.91 -1.16 3.43
N ASP A 399 12.48 -0.17 2.75
CA ASP A 399 13.94 -0.02 2.68
C ASP A 399 14.58 0.37 4.02
N ALA A 400 13.80 0.97 4.94
CA ALA A 400 14.28 1.34 6.27
C ALA A 400 14.12 0.20 7.28
N CYS A 401 13.01 -0.56 7.22
CA CYS A 401 12.69 -1.63 8.18
C CYS A 401 13.64 -2.83 8.10
N PHE A 402 14.12 -3.19 6.90
CA PHE A 402 14.93 -4.40 6.71
C PHE A 402 16.44 -4.13 6.74
N CYS A 403 16.86 -2.96 7.23
CA CYS A 403 18.26 -2.62 7.47
C CYS A 403 18.80 -3.30 8.77
N SER A 404 18.86 -4.64 8.83
CA SER A 404 19.27 -5.39 10.03
C SER A 404 20.58 -6.21 9.86
N GLY A 405 21.59 -5.64 9.21
CA GLY A 405 22.94 -6.23 9.18
C GLY A 405 23.78 -5.86 10.40
N GLU A 406 24.52 -6.81 11.01
CA GLU A 406 25.70 -6.45 11.82
C GLU A 406 26.76 -5.81 10.91
N GLU A 407 26.85 -4.48 10.94
CA GLU A 407 27.76 -3.73 10.09
C GLU A 407 29.10 -3.51 10.80
N LYS A 408 30.22 -3.72 10.09
CA LYS A 408 31.57 -3.52 10.65
C LYS A 408 32.43 -2.70 9.70
N LEU A 409 32.81 -1.50 10.13
CA LEU A 409 33.93 -0.79 9.52
C LEU A 409 35.19 -1.63 9.67
N ARG A 410 35.93 -1.87 8.58
CA ARG A 410 37.29 -2.43 8.70
C ARG A 410 38.29 -1.32 9.00
N PRO A 411 39.44 -1.64 9.64
CA PRO A 411 40.51 -0.66 9.80
C PRO A 411 40.87 -0.09 8.42
N PRO A 412 40.82 1.23 8.24
CA PRO A 412 41.16 1.82 6.96
C PRO A 412 42.65 1.63 6.67
N ARG A 413 43.01 1.64 5.39
CA ARG A 413 44.39 1.46 4.93
C ARG A 413 44.91 2.75 4.32
N CYS A 414 45.93 3.33 4.93
CA CYS A 414 46.69 4.45 4.35
C CYS A 414 47.77 3.91 3.41
N ARG A 415 47.94 4.54 2.25
CA ARG A 415 49.08 4.31 1.35
C ARG A 415 49.67 5.64 0.91
N MET A 416 50.99 5.78 1.05
CA MET A 416 51.76 6.89 0.50
C MET A 416 52.04 6.64 -0.98
N GLY A 417 51.75 7.61 -1.84
CA GLY A 417 52.09 7.58 -3.25
C GLY A 417 52.71 8.92 -3.70
N ASN A 418 53.28 8.94 -4.90
CA ASN A 418 53.99 10.12 -5.44
C ASN A 418 53.12 11.38 -5.63
N ARG A 419 51.80 11.30 -5.40
CA ARG A 419 50.83 12.43 -5.54
C ARG A 419 50.08 12.72 -4.22
N GLY A 420 50.59 12.27 -3.08
CA GLY A 420 50.00 12.46 -1.75
C GLY A 420 49.45 11.18 -1.12
N THR A 421 48.94 11.32 0.11
CA THR A 421 48.39 10.21 0.91
C THR A 421 46.99 9.81 0.42
N VAL A 422 46.76 8.49 0.28
CA VAL A 422 45.46 7.91 -0.06
C VAL A 422 44.93 7.09 1.12
N LEU A 423 43.73 7.43 1.58
CA LEU A 423 43.00 6.67 2.60
C LEU A 423 41.93 5.83 1.90
N ALA A 424 42.00 4.50 2.07
CA ALA A 424 40.96 3.59 1.61
C ALA A 424 40.16 3.06 2.81
N VAL A 425 38.87 3.41 2.85
CA VAL A 425 37.94 2.92 3.88
C VAL A 425 37.10 1.81 3.29
N LYS A 426 36.94 0.70 4.03
CA LYS A 426 36.19 -0.47 3.59
C LYS A 426 35.07 -0.77 4.58
N VAL A 427 33.86 -0.85 4.04
CA VAL A 427 32.65 -1.24 4.79
C VAL A 427 32.29 -2.68 4.41
N LYS A 428 31.90 -3.48 5.40
CA LYS A 428 31.28 -4.80 5.18
C LYS A 428 29.82 -4.72 5.61
N LYS A 429 28.90 -4.97 4.68
CA LYS A 429 27.45 -4.95 4.87
C LYS A 429 26.85 -6.28 4.39
N SER A 430 25.67 -6.65 4.91
CA SER A 430 24.93 -7.85 4.49
C SER A 430 24.20 -7.69 3.16
N VAL A 431 23.95 -6.45 2.71
CA VAL A 431 23.11 -6.15 1.54
C VAL A 431 23.95 -5.51 0.41
N PRO A 432 24.14 -6.19 -0.73
CA PRO A 432 24.66 -5.60 -1.98
C PRO A 432 23.82 -4.43 -2.49
N GLY A 433 24.42 -3.51 -3.24
CA GLY A 433 23.73 -2.34 -3.80
C GLY A 433 23.52 -1.17 -2.82
N ALA A 434 23.67 -1.39 -1.52
CA ALA A 434 23.51 -0.34 -0.52
C ALA A 434 24.54 0.79 -0.68
N SER A 435 24.07 2.04 -0.58
CA SER A 435 24.91 3.24 -0.53
C SER A 435 25.41 3.54 0.89
N PHE A 436 26.59 4.13 1.01
CA PHE A 436 27.17 4.61 2.26
C PHE A 436 28.00 5.87 2.04
N LEU A 437 28.09 6.72 3.05
CA LEU A 437 28.91 7.94 3.08
C LEU A 437 29.99 7.79 4.15
N ILE A 438 31.22 8.22 3.84
CA ILE A 438 32.28 8.38 4.83
C ILE A 438 32.60 9.86 4.96
N GLU A 439 32.66 10.35 6.19
CA GLU A 439 33.12 11.68 6.53
C GLU A 439 34.36 11.60 7.41
N LEU A 440 35.36 12.42 7.09
CA LEU A 440 36.56 12.57 7.91
C LEU A 440 36.38 13.75 8.86
N SER A 441 37.03 13.70 10.02
CA SER A 441 37.08 14.83 10.96
C SER A 441 37.65 16.14 10.35
N SER A 442 38.32 16.07 9.20
CA SER A 442 38.75 17.23 8.40
C SER A 442 37.60 17.92 7.63
N GLY A 443 36.40 17.33 7.61
CA GLY A 443 35.24 17.82 6.85
C GLY A 443 35.13 17.27 5.42
N GLU A 444 36.07 16.43 4.99
CA GLU A 444 36.02 15.78 3.67
C GLU A 444 35.06 14.59 3.69
N SER A 445 34.21 14.45 2.65
CA SER A 445 33.26 13.34 2.53
C SER A 445 33.34 12.63 1.18
N SER A 446 33.01 11.33 1.16
CA SER A 446 32.96 10.52 -0.06
C SER A 446 31.93 9.40 0.06
N GLN A 447 31.13 9.22 -0.99
CA GLN A 447 30.11 8.17 -1.08
C GLN A 447 30.64 6.92 -1.80
N GLY A 448 30.12 5.75 -1.45
CA GLY A 448 30.39 4.49 -2.14
C GLY A 448 29.18 3.54 -2.13
N VAL A 449 29.27 2.48 -2.93
CA VAL A 449 28.24 1.45 -3.07
C VAL A 449 28.82 0.08 -2.69
N VAL A 450 28.04 -0.74 -2.00
CA VAL A 450 28.39 -2.10 -1.61
C VAL A 450 28.22 -3.04 -2.80
N ASN A 451 29.27 -3.79 -3.14
CA ASN A 451 29.21 -4.77 -4.23
C ASN A 451 28.52 -6.08 -3.82
N ASP A 452 28.32 -6.98 -4.78
CA ASP A 452 27.67 -8.30 -4.64
C ASP A 452 28.31 -9.22 -3.58
N ARG A 453 29.53 -8.89 -3.13
CA ARG A 453 30.22 -9.61 -2.05
C ARG A 453 30.01 -8.98 -0.67
N GLY A 454 29.04 -8.06 -0.53
CA GLY A 454 28.76 -7.34 0.70
C GLY A 454 29.87 -6.36 1.10
N VAL A 455 30.61 -5.81 0.13
CA VAL A 455 31.78 -4.96 0.39
C VAL A 455 31.72 -3.62 -0.37
N GLY A 456 31.81 -2.53 0.37
CA GLY A 456 31.96 -1.16 -0.18
C GLY A 456 33.35 -0.57 0.04
N LYS A 457 33.83 0.28 -0.88
CA LYS A 457 35.12 0.99 -0.74
C LYS A 457 35.04 2.44 -1.24
N VAL A 458 35.61 3.37 -0.48
CA VAL A 458 35.85 4.77 -0.90
C VAL A 458 37.33 5.13 -0.77
N LYS A 459 37.77 6.12 -1.54
CA LYS A 459 39.16 6.61 -1.55
C LYS A 459 39.20 8.13 -1.44
N PHE A 460 39.92 8.61 -0.43
CA PHE A 460 40.25 10.02 -0.27
C PHE A 460 41.68 10.27 -0.75
N ARG A 461 41.95 11.42 -1.37
CA ARG A 461 43.28 11.81 -1.88
C ARG A 461 43.66 13.17 -1.29
N GLY A 462 44.93 13.33 -0.91
CA GLY A 462 45.46 14.62 -0.47
C GLY A 462 45.20 14.96 1.00
N ILE A 463 44.90 13.95 1.83
CA ILE A 463 44.59 14.14 3.25
C ILE A 463 45.84 14.63 4.02
N SER A 464 45.66 15.66 4.84
CA SER A 464 46.69 16.22 5.73
C SER A 464 47.04 15.28 6.90
N ARG A 465 48.30 15.32 7.37
CA ARG A 465 48.80 14.49 8.50
C ARG A 465 48.10 14.79 9.82
N GLY A 466 47.78 13.75 10.59
CA GLY A 466 47.23 13.83 11.95
C GLY A 466 46.14 12.79 12.18
N ALA A 467 46.06 12.23 13.39
CA ALA A 467 45.08 11.22 13.78
C ALA A 467 43.64 11.75 13.57
N GLY A 468 43.01 11.34 12.47
CA GLY A 468 41.65 11.71 12.14
C GLY A 468 40.67 10.62 12.56
N GLU A 469 39.43 11.01 12.84
CA GLU A 469 38.32 10.05 12.94
C GLU A 469 37.62 9.95 11.60
N ALA A 470 37.33 8.71 11.16
CA ALA A 470 36.42 8.46 10.06
C ALA A 470 35.09 8.04 10.66
N VAL A 471 34.05 8.77 10.29
CA VAL A 471 32.67 8.42 10.58
C VAL A 471 32.10 7.81 9.32
N ALA A 472 31.63 6.57 9.40
CA ALA A 472 30.83 6.01 8.34
C ALA A 472 29.38 6.13 8.71
N THR A 473 28.59 6.60 7.75
CA THR A 473 27.14 6.70 7.83
C THR A 473 26.57 5.85 6.72
N TRP A 474 25.61 4.99 7.03
CA TRP A 474 25.05 4.05 6.06
C TRP A 474 23.56 3.85 6.31
N GLY A 475 22.84 3.48 5.24
CA GLY A 475 21.40 3.21 5.28
C GLY A 475 20.53 4.47 5.25
N CYS A 476 19.24 4.25 4.97
CA CYS A 476 18.20 5.27 4.93
C CYS A 476 18.06 5.91 6.33
N LEU A 477 18.54 7.16 6.42
CA LEU A 477 18.42 8.13 7.52
C LEU A 477 19.17 7.82 8.82
N GLU A 478 20.34 8.44 8.93
CA GLU A 478 21.04 8.97 10.12
C GLU A 478 21.20 8.11 11.39
N LYS A 479 20.89 6.82 11.36
CA LYS A 479 21.01 5.93 12.51
C LYS A 479 21.94 4.74 12.34
N ALA A 480 23.18 5.04 12.01
CA ALA A 480 24.34 4.34 12.58
C ALA A 480 25.63 5.07 12.18
N SER A 481 26.25 5.76 13.14
CA SER A 481 27.61 6.26 12.96
C SER A 481 28.57 5.30 13.69
N GLN A 482 29.16 4.33 13.00
CA GLN A 482 30.39 3.76 13.56
C GLN A 482 31.52 4.75 13.33
N ARG A 483 32.16 5.13 14.43
CA ARG A 483 33.39 5.91 14.42
C ARG A 483 34.57 4.96 14.51
N ARG A 484 35.57 5.16 13.65
CA ARG A 484 36.89 4.56 13.84
C ARG A 484 37.97 5.61 13.65
N ALA A 485 38.80 5.74 14.68
CA ALA A 485 40.07 6.44 14.56
C ALA A 485 40.96 5.70 13.57
N TYR A 486 41.72 6.47 12.79
CA TYR A 486 42.74 5.95 11.90
C TYR A 486 44.00 6.77 11.98
N ASP A 487 45.13 6.10 11.78
CA ASP A 487 46.43 6.73 11.79
C ASP A 487 47.02 6.71 10.39
N CYS A 488 47.20 7.89 9.80
CA CYS A 488 47.87 8.07 8.50
C CYS A 488 49.22 8.78 8.74
N PRO A 489 50.36 8.09 8.52
CA PRO A 489 51.70 8.67 8.69
C PRO A 489 52.10 9.69 7.62
#